data_AF-A0A5C7L7Q7-F1
#
_entry.id   AF-A0A5C7L7Q7-F1
#
_cell.length_a   1.000
_cell.length_b   1.000
_cell.length_c   1.000
_cell.angle_alpha   90.00
_cell.angle_beta   90.00
_cell.angle_gamma   90.00
#
_symmetry.space_group_name_H-M   'P 1'
#
loop_
_entity.id
_entity.type
_entity.pdbx_description
1 polymer ?
#
loop_
_entity_poly.entity_id
_entity_poly.type
_entity_poly.pdbx_seq_one_letter_code
_entity_poly.pdbx_strand_id
1 'polypeptide(L)'
;MSEEIRILDSDLALSFFERNRLLFDIGLHLILLSVAISPFIILYLKRKTPVSRLDFYCLLAAIIALPFGVAVSFDGLPEYARPFILGYSILCFIVLLISLFFVLWKLQKQSSGSYALNVLGTLLVLGLLIGMLLPAVPSARGAARRMACANNLKQLMHGILIAKDKQVAARKAPTNNAPEIEGGPEVSWRVKLLPYIEQQDLRDAYNSEQNWESDENWEIAKKRLGIYTCPAEPPQMNRKGGRYTSYAMLRNSNLTEDNPKLVKPHNAQIQIMESCGANLIWTEPRDVDLDTFHWSLAPESEAVQKKPRTSRHIGASAHPGGTQAAFVDGSVRFLSQETDPELLRALILGEVSQGALDDP
;
A
#
# COMPACT_ATOMS: atom_id res chain seq x y z
N MET A 1 18.96 -3.55 -37.09
CA MET A 1 17.55 -3.06 -37.07
C MET A 1 17.12 -2.48 -35.72
N SER A 2 17.76 -2.83 -34.59
CA SER A 2 17.45 -2.27 -33.26
C SER A 2 18.12 -0.92 -32.94
N GLU A 3 19.18 -0.55 -33.65
CA GLU A 3 19.87 0.76 -33.45
C GLU A 3 19.25 1.91 -34.25
N GLU A 4 18.73 1.67 -35.45
CA GLU A 4 18.12 2.72 -36.28
C GLU A 4 16.74 3.18 -35.75
N ILE A 5 16.01 2.32 -35.02
CA ILE A 5 14.71 2.68 -34.43
C ILE A 5 14.89 3.57 -33.19
N ARG A 6 16.01 3.46 -32.48
CA ARG A 6 16.28 4.21 -31.25
C ARG A 6 16.67 5.68 -31.50
N ILE A 7 17.16 5.99 -32.70
CA ILE A 7 17.58 7.33 -33.11
C ILE A 7 16.38 8.15 -33.63
N LEU A 8 15.41 7.51 -34.29
CA LEU A 8 14.21 8.21 -34.76
C LEU A 8 13.32 8.73 -33.62
N ASP A 9 13.28 8.02 -32.49
CA ASP A 9 12.45 8.40 -31.33
C ASP A 9 13.11 9.54 -30.51
N SER A 10 14.45 9.58 -30.44
CA SER A 10 15.17 10.66 -29.76
C SER A 10 15.06 11.99 -30.48
N ASP A 11 15.13 12.01 -31.82
CA ASP A 11 15.03 13.24 -32.61
C ASP A 11 13.58 13.78 -32.65
N LEU A 12 12.58 12.89 -32.66
CA LEU A 12 11.18 13.29 -32.52
C LEU A 12 10.91 13.85 -31.11
N ALA A 13 11.42 13.20 -30.07
CA ALA A 13 11.32 13.66 -28.69
C ALA A 13 12.05 14.99 -28.47
N LEU A 14 13.26 15.17 -29.00
CA LEU A 14 14.00 16.43 -28.96
C LEU A 14 13.28 17.54 -29.73
N SER A 15 12.75 17.25 -30.92
CA SER A 15 12.00 18.24 -31.71
C SER A 15 10.67 18.63 -31.05
N PHE A 16 10.03 17.72 -30.31
CA PHE A 16 8.85 18.00 -29.49
C PHE A 16 9.21 18.80 -28.23
N PHE A 17 10.33 18.46 -27.59
CA PHE A 17 10.85 19.17 -26.42
C PHE A 17 11.23 20.61 -26.77
N GLU A 18 11.88 20.84 -27.91
CA GLU A 18 12.22 22.18 -28.39
C GLU A 18 10.97 22.98 -28.81
N ARG A 19 9.96 22.33 -29.42
CA ARG A 19 8.71 23.00 -29.81
C ARG A 19 7.85 23.42 -28.62
N ASN A 20 7.93 22.69 -27.51
CA ASN A 20 7.13 22.91 -26.29
C ASN A 20 7.91 23.53 -25.13
N ARG A 21 9.22 23.80 -25.29
CA ARG A 21 10.09 24.43 -24.28
C ARG A 21 9.53 25.76 -23.77
N LEU A 22 8.95 26.56 -24.67
CA LEU A 22 8.31 27.83 -24.31
C LEU A 22 7.11 27.62 -23.38
N LEU A 23 6.26 26.62 -23.66
CA LEU A 23 5.08 26.30 -22.84
C LEU A 23 5.47 25.71 -21.49
N PHE A 24 6.52 24.88 -21.46
CA PHE A 24 7.11 24.35 -20.24
C PHE A 24 7.72 25.45 -19.35
N ASP A 25 8.50 26.36 -19.94
CA ASP A 25 9.06 27.51 -19.24
C ASP A 25 7.95 28.42 -18.72
N ILE A 26 6.88 28.67 -19.48
CA ILE A 26 5.71 29.43 -19.03
C ILE A 26 5.01 28.74 -17.85
N GLY A 27 4.78 27.42 -17.93
CA GLY A 27 4.16 26.64 -16.85
C GLY A 27 4.99 26.67 -15.56
N LEU A 28 6.30 26.46 -15.67
CA LEU A 28 7.23 26.53 -14.55
C LEU A 28 7.32 27.95 -13.97
N HIS A 29 7.35 28.99 -14.80
CA HIS A 29 7.34 30.38 -14.34
C HIS A 29 6.04 30.76 -13.64
N LEU A 30 4.88 30.27 -14.11
CA LEU A 30 3.59 30.48 -13.45
C LEU A 30 3.53 29.78 -12.09
N ILE A 31 4.08 28.57 -12.00
CA ILE A 31 4.21 27.84 -10.73
C ILE A 31 5.13 28.61 -9.78
N LEU A 32 6.34 28.99 -10.21
CA LEU A 32 7.28 29.78 -9.41
C LEU A 32 6.71 31.14 -8.98
N LEU A 33 5.92 31.81 -9.83
CA LEU A 33 5.19 33.03 -9.46
C LEU A 33 4.19 32.76 -8.33
N SER A 34 3.41 31.67 -8.41
CA SER A 34 2.44 31.32 -7.36
C SER A 34 3.10 31.03 -6.00
N VAL A 35 4.32 30.49 -6.04
CA VAL A 35 5.17 30.20 -4.87
C VAL A 35 5.77 31.47 -4.28
N ALA A 36 6.20 32.41 -5.12
CA ALA A 36 6.70 33.71 -4.67
C ALA A 36 5.58 34.57 -4.04
N ILE A 37 4.34 34.42 -4.51
CA ILE A 37 3.19 35.18 -4.02
C ILE A 37 2.69 34.68 -2.64
N SER A 38 2.80 33.39 -2.34
CA SER A 38 2.21 32.78 -1.15
C SER A 38 2.77 33.28 0.20
N PRO A 39 4.10 33.40 0.41
CA PRO A 39 4.68 34.01 1.62
C PRO A 39 4.37 35.50 1.73
N PHE A 40 4.30 36.20 0.59
CA PHE A 40 3.98 37.61 0.52
C PHE A 40 2.55 37.88 0.98
N ILE A 41 1.58 37.03 0.64
CA ILE A 41 0.19 37.21 1.07
C ILE A 41 0.02 36.96 2.57
N ILE A 42 0.70 35.96 3.15
CA ILE A 42 0.67 35.71 4.60
C ILE A 42 1.31 36.87 5.38
N LEU A 43 2.44 37.39 4.92
CA LEU A 43 3.11 38.55 5.51
C LEU A 43 2.30 39.85 5.31
N TYR A 44 1.62 40.00 4.18
CA TYR A 44 0.75 41.13 3.87
C TYR A 44 -0.55 41.12 4.70
N LEU A 45 -1.13 39.93 4.96
CA LEU A 45 -2.30 39.76 5.81
C LEU A 45 -2.01 40.13 7.28
N LYS A 46 -0.79 39.87 7.77
CA LYS A 46 -0.30 40.30 9.09
C LYS A 46 -0.10 41.83 9.23
N ARG A 47 -0.09 42.58 8.13
CA ARG A 47 0.12 44.03 8.14
C ARG A 47 -1.13 44.76 8.65
N LYS A 48 -0.97 45.76 9.53
CA LYS A 48 -2.08 46.60 10.06
C LYS A 48 -2.74 47.51 9.00
N THR A 49 -2.25 47.50 7.76
CA THR A 49 -2.77 48.32 6.67
C THR A 49 -4.10 47.79 6.14
N PRO A 50 -4.98 48.68 5.63
CA PRO A 50 -6.22 48.26 4.98
C PRO A 50 -5.94 47.43 3.72
N VAL A 51 -6.78 46.43 3.46
CA VAL A 51 -6.66 45.58 2.28
C VAL A 51 -7.43 46.24 1.14
N SER A 52 -6.82 46.28 -0.04
CA SER A 52 -7.41 46.93 -1.21
C SER A 52 -8.23 45.94 -2.05
N ARG A 53 -9.14 46.44 -2.89
CA ARG A 53 -9.83 45.59 -3.89
C ARG A 53 -8.86 44.99 -4.91
N LEU A 54 -7.71 45.63 -5.16
CA LEU A 54 -6.67 45.12 -6.05
C LEU A 54 -6.08 43.80 -5.53
N ASP A 55 -5.86 43.70 -4.22
CA ASP A 55 -5.34 42.48 -3.58
C ASP A 55 -6.27 41.27 -3.80
N PHE A 56 -7.59 41.50 -3.76
CA PHE A 56 -8.60 40.48 -4.05
C PHE A 56 -8.56 40.03 -5.52
N TYR A 57 -8.47 40.96 -6.46
CA TYR A 57 -8.40 40.61 -7.89
C TYR A 57 -7.11 39.89 -8.26
N CYS A 58 -5.97 40.24 -7.64
CA CYS A 58 -4.71 39.52 -7.83
C CYS A 58 -4.78 38.08 -7.34
N LEU A 59 -5.41 37.84 -6.18
CA LEU A 59 -5.64 36.50 -5.65
C LEU A 59 -6.59 35.69 -6.54
N LEU A 60 -7.68 36.29 -6.99
CA LEU A 60 -8.64 35.63 -7.88
C LEU A 60 -8.00 35.26 -9.21
N ALA A 61 -7.18 36.14 -9.78
CA ALA A 61 -6.41 35.87 -11.00
C ALA A 61 -5.41 34.72 -10.81
N ALA A 62 -4.71 34.67 -9.66
CA ALA A 62 -3.79 33.58 -9.35
C ALA A 62 -4.51 32.23 -9.21
N ILE A 63 -5.69 32.21 -8.58
CA ILE A 63 -6.54 31.00 -8.46
C ILE A 63 -6.99 30.51 -9.84
N ILE A 64 -7.36 31.42 -10.74
CA ILE A 64 -7.82 31.04 -12.10
C ILE A 64 -6.65 30.61 -12.99
N ALA A 65 -5.47 31.22 -12.84
CA ALA A 65 -4.30 30.94 -13.68
C ALA A 65 -3.60 29.61 -13.31
N LEU A 66 -3.65 29.20 -12.04
CA LEU A 66 -2.94 28.02 -11.56
C LEU A 66 -3.41 26.71 -12.26
N PRO A 67 -4.72 26.39 -12.36
CA PRO A 67 -5.19 25.21 -13.09
C PRO A 67 -4.77 25.20 -14.57
N PHE A 68 -4.74 26.39 -15.21
CA PHE A 68 -4.36 26.52 -16.61
C PHE A 68 -2.86 26.25 -16.81
N GLY A 69 -1.99 26.79 -15.94
CA GLY A 69 -0.55 26.52 -15.99
C GLY A 69 -0.23 25.04 -15.76
N VAL A 70 -1.00 24.37 -14.90
CA VAL A 70 -0.87 22.93 -14.64
C VAL A 70 -1.27 22.12 -15.87
N ALA A 71 -2.44 22.40 -16.45
CA ALA A 71 -2.92 21.71 -17.65
C ALA A 71 -1.92 21.82 -18.81
N VAL A 72 -1.34 23.00 -19.03
CA VAL A 72 -0.32 23.23 -20.07
C VAL A 72 0.99 22.48 -19.77
N SER A 73 1.32 22.26 -18.50
CA SER A 73 2.55 21.55 -18.11
C SER A 73 2.42 20.03 -18.23
N PHE A 74 1.19 19.47 -18.19
CA PHE A 74 0.96 18.03 -18.10
C PHE A 74 1.39 17.26 -19.36
N ASP A 75 1.24 17.84 -20.54
CA ASP A 75 1.49 17.17 -21.83
C ASP A 75 2.98 16.96 -22.15
N GLY A 76 3.89 17.64 -21.45
CA GLY A 76 5.34 17.56 -21.69
C GLY A 76 6.13 16.81 -20.62
N LEU A 77 5.49 16.30 -19.56
CA LEU A 77 6.18 15.77 -18.38
C LEU A 77 6.39 14.25 -18.44
N PRO A 78 7.56 13.76 -18.00
CA PRO A 78 7.79 12.33 -17.76
C PRO A 78 6.74 11.75 -16.80
N GLU A 79 6.31 10.50 -17.02
CA GLU A 79 5.24 9.87 -16.23
C GLU A 79 5.51 9.87 -14.71
N TYR A 80 6.77 9.73 -14.31
CA TYR A 80 7.16 9.74 -12.89
C TYR A 80 7.02 11.13 -12.23
N ALA A 81 7.07 12.23 -12.99
CA ALA A 81 7.03 13.60 -12.47
C ALA A 81 5.60 14.15 -12.31
N ARG A 82 4.65 13.61 -13.09
CA ARG A 82 3.22 14.00 -13.07
C ARG A 82 2.57 13.99 -11.68
N PRO A 83 2.73 12.95 -10.82
CA PRO A 83 2.10 12.95 -9.51
C PRO A 83 2.66 14.02 -8.56
N PHE A 84 3.96 14.33 -8.67
CA PHE A 84 4.58 15.39 -7.85
C PHE A 84 4.08 16.78 -8.23
N ILE A 85 3.98 17.07 -9.53
CA ILE A 85 3.49 18.35 -10.02
C ILE A 85 2.01 18.51 -9.71
N LEU A 86 1.21 17.44 -9.84
CA LEU A 86 -0.19 17.45 -9.44
C LEU A 86 -0.34 17.74 -7.94
N GLY A 87 0.41 17.03 -7.10
CA GLY A 87 0.38 17.22 -5.64
C GLY A 87 0.79 18.64 -5.24
N TYR A 88 1.86 19.16 -5.85
CA TYR A 88 2.33 20.52 -5.61
C TYR A 88 1.31 21.59 -6.01
N SER A 89 0.68 21.40 -7.17
CA SER A 89 -0.32 22.31 -7.69
C SER A 89 -1.58 22.35 -6.82
N ILE A 90 -2.01 21.19 -6.32
CA ILE A 90 -3.11 21.11 -5.35
C ILE A 90 -2.76 21.88 -4.08
N LEU A 91 -1.52 21.75 -3.58
CA LEU A 91 -1.06 22.48 -2.39
C LEU A 91 -1.08 24.00 -2.62
N CYS A 92 -0.54 24.48 -3.74
CA CYS A 92 -0.58 25.90 -4.13
C CYS A 92 -2.03 26.42 -4.22
N PHE A 93 -2.93 25.64 -4.81
CA PHE A 93 -4.34 26.00 -4.93
C PHE A 93 -5.03 26.14 -3.56
N ILE A 94 -4.77 25.20 -2.64
CA ILE A 94 -5.27 25.26 -1.25
C ILE A 94 -4.77 26.53 -0.54
N VAL A 95 -3.48 26.85 -0.67
CA VAL A 95 -2.89 28.05 -0.06
C VAL A 95 -3.53 29.33 -0.60
N LEU A 96 -3.78 29.41 -1.91
CA LEU A 96 -4.45 30.56 -2.53
C LEU A 96 -5.90 30.71 -2.05
N LEU A 97 -6.64 29.60 -1.88
CA LEU A 97 -8.01 29.64 -1.36
C LEU A 97 -8.08 30.03 0.12
N ILE A 98 -7.15 29.54 0.95
CA ILE A 98 -7.00 29.99 2.34
C ILE A 98 -6.68 31.48 2.39
N SER A 99 -5.79 31.94 1.52
CA SER A 99 -5.42 33.35 1.40
C SER A 99 -6.60 34.23 0.97
N LEU A 100 -7.39 33.78 -0.01
CA LEU A 100 -8.62 34.43 -0.45
C LEU A 100 -9.64 34.53 0.69
N PHE A 101 -9.80 33.46 1.48
CA PHE A 101 -10.66 33.47 2.67
C PHE A 101 -10.24 34.57 3.66
N PHE A 102 -8.95 34.68 3.98
CA PHE A 102 -8.47 35.73 4.91
C PHE A 102 -8.61 37.15 4.34
N VAL A 103 -8.38 37.34 3.03
CA VAL A 103 -8.60 38.64 2.36
C VAL A 103 -10.07 39.03 2.41
N LEU A 104 -10.97 38.10 2.07
CA LEU A 104 -12.40 38.31 2.18
C LEU A 104 -12.82 38.63 3.62
N TRP A 105 -12.31 37.88 4.60
CA TRP A 105 -12.57 38.13 6.03
C TRP A 105 -12.11 39.54 6.49
N LYS A 106 -10.96 40.01 6.02
CA LYS A 106 -10.44 41.34 6.38
C LYS A 106 -11.20 42.46 5.66
N LEU A 107 -11.59 42.27 4.38
CA LEU A 107 -12.45 43.19 3.63
C LEU A 107 -13.84 43.30 4.27
N GLN A 108 -14.41 42.17 4.74
CA GLN A 108 -15.67 42.12 5.48
C GLN A 108 -15.64 42.99 6.74
N LYS A 109 -14.52 42.98 7.48
CA LYS A 109 -14.35 43.81 8.67
C LYS A 109 -14.27 45.32 8.36
N GLN A 110 -13.95 45.70 7.13
CA GLN A 110 -13.78 47.10 6.71
C GLN A 110 -15.00 47.71 6.01
N SER A 111 -15.87 46.90 5.38
CA SER A 111 -17.05 47.41 4.69
C SER A 111 -18.31 47.35 5.57
N SER A 112 -19.03 48.45 5.73
CA SER A 112 -20.34 48.52 6.38
C SER A 112 -21.50 47.94 5.52
N GLY A 113 -21.19 47.13 4.50
CA GLY A 113 -22.13 46.62 3.50
C GLY A 113 -22.59 45.17 3.74
N SER A 114 -23.81 44.89 3.27
CA SER A 114 -24.69 43.75 3.57
C SER A 114 -24.04 42.38 3.78
N TYR A 115 -24.21 41.83 4.99
CA TYR A 115 -23.74 40.53 5.47
C TYR A 115 -24.02 39.34 4.53
N ALA A 116 -25.09 39.39 3.72
CA ALA A 116 -25.50 38.27 2.87
C ALA A 116 -24.50 37.92 1.75
N LEU A 117 -23.97 38.91 1.04
CA LEU A 117 -22.98 38.69 -0.04
C LEU A 117 -21.67 38.10 0.52
N ASN A 118 -21.32 38.49 1.74
CA ASN A 118 -20.09 38.12 2.42
C ASN A 118 -20.08 36.66 2.86
N VAL A 119 -21.19 36.18 3.42
CA VAL A 119 -21.38 34.76 3.78
C VAL A 119 -21.39 33.88 2.53
N LEU A 120 -22.04 34.34 1.45
CA LEU A 120 -22.13 33.58 0.20
C LEU A 120 -20.77 33.34 -0.46
N GLY A 121 -19.91 34.36 -0.54
CA GLY A 121 -18.55 34.21 -1.09
C GLY A 121 -17.67 33.26 -0.27
N THR A 122 -17.83 33.28 1.06
CA THR A 122 -17.10 32.38 1.97
C THR A 122 -17.53 30.92 1.79
N LEU A 123 -18.85 30.68 1.71
CA LEU A 123 -19.40 29.36 1.47
C LEU A 123 -19.03 28.82 0.08
N LEU A 124 -18.95 29.70 -0.93
CA LEU A 124 -18.50 29.33 -2.28
C LEU A 124 -17.06 28.81 -2.27
N VAL A 125 -16.13 29.52 -1.60
CA VAL A 125 -14.73 29.10 -1.47
C VAL A 125 -14.61 27.80 -0.68
N LEU A 126 -15.36 27.65 0.42
CA LEU A 126 -15.36 26.43 1.22
C LEU A 126 -15.94 25.24 0.44
N GLY A 127 -17.01 25.46 -0.33
CA GLY A 127 -17.60 24.46 -1.22
C GLY A 127 -16.65 24.02 -2.31
N LEU A 128 -15.86 24.94 -2.88
CA LEU A 128 -14.83 24.63 -3.87
C LEU A 128 -13.71 23.77 -3.26
N LEU A 129 -13.24 24.13 -2.06
CA LEU A 129 -12.24 23.34 -1.32
C LEU A 129 -12.73 21.91 -1.10
N ILE A 130 -13.93 21.75 -0.51
CA ILE A 130 -14.54 20.44 -0.24
C ILE A 130 -14.79 19.66 -1.54
N GLY A 131 -15.25 20.33 -2.59
CA GLY A 131 -15.51 19.75 -3.90
C GLY A 131 -14.26 19.17 -4.56
N MET A 132 -13.08 19.76 -4.35
CA MET A 132 -11.80 19.24 -4.85
C MET A 132 -11.21 18.13 -4.00
N LEU A 133 -11.53 18.10 -2.71
CA LEU A 133 -11.12 17.03 -1.79
C LEU A 133 -11.86 15.70 -2.06
N LEU A 134 -13.05 15.73 -2.67
CA LEU A 134 -13.90 14.54 -2.86
C LEU A 134 -13.46 13.59 -4.00
N PRO A 135 -13.11 14.05 -5.23
CA PRO A 135 -12.82 13.16 -6.35
C PRO A 135 -11.37 12.64 -6.39
N ALA A 136 -10.41 13.27 -5.72
CA ALA A 136 -8.98 12.91 -5.78
C ALA A 136 -8.55 11.77 -4.82
N VAL A 137 -9.47 11.24 -4.03
CA VAL A 137 -9.18 10.26 -2.96
C VAL A 137 -9.05 8.78 -3.42
N PRO A 138 -9.56 8.30 -4.58
CA PRO A 138 -9.50 6.87 -4.90
C PRO A 138 -8.08 6.29 -5.00
N SER A 139 -7.15 6.98 -5.67
CA SER A 139 -5.76 6.53 -5.81
C SER A 139 -5.02 6.56 -4.46
N ALA A 140 -5.24 7.61 -3.66
CA ALA A 140 -4.69 7.74 -2.31
C ALA A 140 -5.23 6.65 -1.36
N ARG A 141 -6.53 6.32 -1.43
CA ARG A 141 -7.13 5.21 -0.67
C ARG A 141 -6.55 3.85 -1.09
N GLY A 142 -6.35 3.63 -2.39
CA GLY A 142 -5.73 2.41 -2.90
C GLY A 142 -4.30 2.23 -2.40
N ALA A 143 -3.49 3.29 -2.47
CA ALA A 143 -2.13 3.30 -1.93
C ALA A 143 -2.10 3.08 -0.41
N ALA A 144 -2.99 3.74 0.34
CA ALA A 144 -3.09 3.56 1.78
C ALA A 144 -3.43 2.11 2.18
N ARG A 145 -4.36 1.46 1.46
CA ARG A 145 -4.67 0.04 1.67
C ARG A 145 -3.48 -0.88 1.39
N ARG A 146 -2.72 -0.62 0.31
CA ARG A 146 -1.48 -1.34 0.01
C ARG A 146 -0.43 -1.19 1.11
N MET A 147 -0.24 0.02 1.61
CA MET A 147 0.69 0.29 2.71
C MET A 147 0.27 -0.42 4.00
N ALA A 148 -1.03 -0.42 4.32
CA ALA A 148 -1.56 -1.11 5.49
C ALA A 148 -1.40 -2.64 5.37
N CYS A 149 -1.62 -3.22 4.18
CA CYS A 149 -1.33 -4.63 3.89
C CYS A 149 0.16 -4.97 4.12
N ALA A 150 1.07 -4.16 3.57
CA ALA A 150 2.51 -4.33 3.81
C ALA A 150 2.87 -4.22 5.30
N ASN A 151 2.23 -3.33 6.04
CA ASN A 151 2.47 -3.17 7.47
C ASN A 151 1.97 -4.37 8.30
N ASN A 152 0.82 -4.95 7.93
CA ASN A 152 0.34 -6.19 8.56
C ASN A 152 1.37 -7.31 8.38
N LEU A 153 1.86 -7.52 7.15
CA LEU A 153 2.92 -8.49 6.87
C LEU A 153 4.22 -8.24 7.65
N LYS A 154 4.63 -6.97 7.79
CA LYS A 154 5.80 -6.60 8.63
C LYS A 154 5.60 -6.99 10.09
N GLN A 155 4.43 -6.71 10.67
CA GLN A 155 4.13 -7.08 12.05
C GLN A 155 4.09 -8.59 12.24
N LEU A 156 3.50 -9.32 11.29
CA LEU A 156 3.48 -10.78 11.31
C LEU A 156 4.91 -11.36 11.27
N MET A 157 5.75 -10.83 10.37
CA MET A 157 7.13 -11.29 10.25
C MET A 157 7.96 -10.95 11.49
N HIS A 158 7.80 -9.75 12.03
CA HIS A 158 8.46 -9.35 13.28
C HIS A 158 8.06 -10.27 14.45
N GLY A 159 6.76 -10.61 14.56
CA GLY A 159 6.31 -11.57 15.56
C GLY A 159 6.95 -12.95 15.38
N ILE A 160 7.12 -13.42 14.13
CA ILE A 160 7.79 -14.69 13.83
C ILE A 160 9.27 -14.65 14.24
N LEU A 161 9.97 -13.55 13.95
CA LEU A 161 11.36 -13.38 14.33
C LEU A 161 11.53 -13.40 15.86
N ILE A 162 10.68 -12.66 16.60
CA ILE A 162 10.68 -12.71 18.07
C ILE A 162 10.40 -14.13 18.58
N ALA A 163 9.42 -14.83 18.00
CA ALA A 163 9.07 -16.18 18.41
C ALA A 163 10.24 -17.17 18.19
N LYS A 164 10.92 -17.07 17.04
CA LYS A 164 12.13 -17.85 16.73
C LYS A 164 13.25 -17.56 17.71
N ASP A 165 13.53 -16.30 18.01
CA ASP A 165 14.58 -15.91 18.95
C ASP A 165 14.32 -16.46 20.36
N LYS A 166 13.07 -16.39 20.83
CA LYS A 166 12.69 -16.99 22.12
C LYS A 166 12.82 -18.51 22.12
N GLN A 167 12.49 -19.18 21.03
CA GLN A 167 12.65 -20.63 20.91
C GLN A 167 14.13 -21.04 20.92
N VAL A 168 15.00 -20.28 20.23
CA VAL A 168 16.45 -20.49 20.26
C VAL A 168 17.01 -20.23 21.66
N ALA A 169 16.56 -19.18 22.35
CA ALA A 169 16.94 -18.89 23.73
C ALA A 169 16.52 -20.02 24.68
N ALA A 170 15.31 -20.56 24.52
CA ALA A 170 14.81 -21.70 25.30
C ALA A 170 15.62 -22.98 25.05
N ARG A 171 16.03 -23.25 23.80
CA ARG A 171 16.92 -24.39 23.46
C ARG A 171 18.33 -24.25 24.02
N LYS A 172 18.80 -23.02 24.26
CA LYS A 172 20.12 -22.73 24.84
C LYS A 172 20.11 -22.69 26.38
N ALA A 173 18.94 -22.71 27.01
CA ALA A 173 18.82 -22.83 28.46
C ALA A 173 19.16 -24.28 28.90
N PRO A 174 19.86 -24.50 30.03
CA PRO A 174 20.38 -25.81 30.44
C PRO A 174 19.30 -26.75 31.01
N THR A 175 18.10 -26.76 30.45
CA THR A 175 17.00 -27.62 30.88
C THR A 175 16.71 -28.68 29.82
N ASN A 176 17.03 -29.95 30.14
CA ASN A 176 16.85 -31.15 29.31
C ASN A 176 15.37 -31.55 29.07
N ASN A 177 14.43 -30.62 29.19
CA ASN A 177 13.00 -30.90 29.03
C ASN A 177 12.39 -29.95 28.01
N ALA A 178 12.84 -30.00 26.76
CA ALA A 178 11.97 -29.60 25.67
C ALA A 178 10.95 -30.73 25.52
N PRO A 179 9.65 -30.55 25.84
CA PRO A 179 8.68 -31.61 25.64
C PRO A 179 8.65 -31.92 24.14
N GLU A 180 9.02 -33.15 23.82
CA GLU A 180 8.80 -33.75 22.51
C GLU A 180 7.28 -33.97 22.40
N ILE A 181 6.60 -33.04 21.73
CA ILE A 181 5.16 -33.14 21.48
C ILE A 181 4.98 -33.96 20.20
N GLU A 182 5.14 -35.27 20.31
CA GLU A 182 4.61 -36.20 19.31
C GLU A 182 3.10 -36.40 19.56
N GLY A 183 2.27 -36.14 18.54
CA GLY A 183 0.89 -36.63 18.48
C GLY A 183 -0.25 -35.68 18.88
N GLY A 184 0.01 -34.39 19.16
CA GLY A 184 -1.05 -33.39 19.36
C GLY A 184 -1.69 -32.90 18.04
N PRO A 185 -2.94 -32.36 18.07
CA PRO A 185 -3.50 -31.70 16.90
C PRO A 185 -2.60 -30.54 16.45
N GLU A 186 -2.31 -30.45 15.14
CA GLU A 186 -1.49 -29.34 14.63
C GLU A 186 -2.16 -28.01 14.98
N VAL A 187 -1.41 -27.11 15.64
CA VAL A 187 -1.87 -25.74 15.94
C VAL A 187 -1.29 -24.79 14.89
N SER A 188 -2.15 -23.97 14.30
CA SER A 188 -1.77 -22.98 13.30
C SER A 188 -0.68 -22.03 13.79
N TRP A 189 0.29 -21.71 12.91
CA TRP A 189 1.32 -20.71 13.22
C TRP A 189 0.69 -19.36 13.60
N ARG A 190 -0.47 -19.03 13.02
CA ARG A 190 -1.24 -17.81 13.30
C ARG A 190 -1.73 -17.77 14.75
N VAL A 191 -2.11 -18.92 15.31
CA VAL A 191 -2.51 -19.03 16.71
C VAL A 191 -1.29 -18.94 17.63
N LYS A 192 -0.18 -19.62 17.25
CA LYS A 192 1.09 -19.56 17.99
C LYS A 192 1.69 -18.14 18.03
N LEU A 193 1.38 -17.32 17.02
CA LEU A 193 1.88 -15.97 16.89
C LEU A 193 1.16 -14.95 17.78
N LEU A 194 -0.06 -15.23 18.24
CA LEU A 194 -0.92 -14.29 18.98
C LEU A 194 -0.22 -13.54 20.14
N PRO A 195 0.63 -14.18 20.99
CA PRO A 195 1.37 -13.47 22.05
C PRO A 195 2.35 -12.40 21.56
N TYR A 196 2.80 -12.51 20.31
CA TYR A 196 3.80 -11.64 19.69
C TYR A 196 3.17 -10.50 18.89
N ILE A 197 1.85 -10.48 18.79
CA ILE A 197 1.07 -9.48 18.05
C ILE A 197 -0.04 -8.89 18.93
N GLU A 198 0.19 -8.85 20.25
CA GLU A 198 -0.71 -8.24 21.25
C GLU A 198 -2.10 -8.87 21.30
N GLN A 199 -2.19 -10.19 21.08
CA GLN A 199 -3.45 -10.95 21.13
C GLN A 199 -3.41 -12.06 22.22
N GLN A 200 -2.84 -11.74 23.39
CA GLN A 200 -2.68 -12.69 24.49
C GLN A 200 -4.02 -13.29 24.94
N ASP A 201 -5.07 -12.48 25.04
CA ASP A 201 -6.41 -12.94 25.45
C ASP A 201 -6.96 -14.05 24.54
N LEU A 202 -6.71 -13.95 23.23
CA LEU A 202 -7.11 -14.98 22.26
C LEU A 202 -6.24 -16.23 22.34
N ARG A 203 -4.95 -16.07 22.71
CA ARG A 203 -4.06 -17.21 22.93
C ARG A 203 -4.52 -18.02 24.14
N ASP A 204 -4.82 -17.34 25.23
CA ASP A 204 -5.19 -17.97 26.50
C ASP A 204 -6.57 -18.65 26.43
N ALA A 205 -7.47 -18.11 25.58
CA ALA A 205 -8.74 -18.75 25.29
C ALA A 205 -8.62 -20.00 24.38
N TYR A 206 -7.53 -20.15 23.61
CA TYR A 206 -7.41 -21.22 22.62
C TYR A 206 -6.96 -22.55 23.24
N ASN A 207 -7.81 -23.56 23.12
CA ASN A 207 -7.52 -24.90 23.61
C ASN A 207 -6.61 -25.65 22.62
N SER A 208 -5.33 -25.76 22.95
CA SER A 208 -4.31 -26.39 22.09
C SER A 208 -4.35 -27.93 22.11
N GLU A 209 -5.14 -28.52 23.01
CA GLU A 209 -5.35 -29.97 23.11
C GLU A 209 -6.49 -30.44 22.20
N GLN A 210 -7.31 -29.52 21.69
CA GLN A 210 -8.42 -29.81 20.80
C GLN A 210 -8.12 -29.42 19.36
N ASN A 211 -8.85 -30.03 18.42
CA ASN A 211 -8.81 -29.64 17.02
C ASN A 211 -9.27 -28.19 16.85
N TRP A 212 -8.71 -27.48 15.86
CA TRP A 212 -9.10 -26.10 15.53
C TRP A 212 -10.58 -25.97 15.12
N GLU A 213 -11.21 -27.05 14.65
CA GLU A 213 -12.65 -27.12 14.33
C GLU A 213 -13.55 -27.43 15.53
N SER A 214 -12.99 -27.65 16.73
CA SER A 214 -13.81 -27.91 17.92
C SER A 214 -14.73 -26.73 18.23
N ASP A 215 -15.89 -26.98 18.85
CA ASP A 215 -16.86 -25.93 19.15
C ASP A 215 -16.24 -24.80 20.01
N GLU A 216 -15.34 -25.15 20.93
CA GLU A 216 -14.58 -24.21 21.76
C GLU A 216 -13.66 -23.31 20.92
N ASN A 217 -12.81 -23.89 20.07
CA ASN A 217 -11.90 -23.15 19.21
C ASN A 217 -12.62 -22.41 18.07
N TRP A 218 -13.82 -22.86 17.70
CA TRP A 218 -14.64 -22.23 16.67
C TRP A 218 -15.12 -20.84 17.06
N GLU A 219 -15.39 -20.59 18.35
CA GLU A 219 -15.73 -19.25 18.84
C GLU A 219 -14.58 -18.25 18.67
N ILE A 220 -13.35 -18.74 18.75
CA ILE A 220 -12.13 -17.95 18.49
C ILE A 220 -11.99 -17.69 17.00
N ALA A 221 -12.22 -18.71 16.15
CA ALA A 221 -12.17 -18.58 14.70
C ALA A 221 -13.15 -17.53 14.13
N LYS A 222 -14.24 -17.22 14.84
CA LYS A 222 -15.22 -16.16 14.47
C LYS A 222 -14.72 -14.73 14.72
N LYS A 223 -13.70 -14.55 15.59
CA LYS A 223 -13.14 -13.23 15.92
C LYS A 223 -12.37 -12.66 14.72
N ARG A 224 -12.56 -11.37 14.48
CA ARG A 224 -11.90 -10.67 13.36
C ARG A 224 -10.59 -10.05 13.83
N LEU A 225 -9.49 -10.50 13.23
CA LEU A 225 -8.15 -9.97 13.45
C LEU A 225 -7.71 -9.18 12.22
N GLY A 226 -7.67 -7.85 12.33
CA GLY A 226 -7.30 -6.97 11.22
C GLY A 226 -5.89 -7.26 10.67
N ILE A 227 -4.99 -7.73 11.53
CA ILE A 227 -3.62 -8.12 11.16
C ILE A 227 -3.57 -9.35 10.24
N TYR A 228 -4.59 -10.22 10.24
CA TYR A 228 -4.68 -11.36 9.33
C TYR A 228 -5.48 -11.07 8.05
N THR A 229 -5.99 -9.85 7.87
CA THR A 229 -6.82 -9.49 6.71
C THR A 229 -6.13 -8.42 5.87
N CYS A 230 -6.25 -8.50 4.56
CA CYS A 230 -5.87 -7.44 3.63
C CYS A 230 -6.94 -6.32 3.68
N PRO A 231 -6.56 -5.05 3.91
CA PRO A 231 -7.52 -3.93 3.94
C PRO A 231 -8.23 -3.64 2.60
N ALA A 232 -7.72 -4.17 1.49
CA ALA A 232 -8.38 -4.10 0.19
C ALA A 232 -9.38 -5.24 -0.04
N GLU A 233 -9.30 -6.31 0.74
CA GLU A 233 -10.24 -7.42 0.67
C GLU A 233 -11.45 -7.14 1.59
N PRO A 234 -12.70 -7.31 1.09
CA PRO A 234 -13.86 -7.23 1.97
C PRO A 234 -13.79 -8.34 3.02
N PRO A 235 -14.26 -8.12 4.27
CA PRO A 235 -14.20 -9.14 5.31
C PRO A 235 -14.97 -10.39 4.89
N GLN A 236 -14.26 -11.51 4.76
CA GLN A 236 -14.85 -12.77 4.33
C GLN A 236 -14.99 -13.75 5.49
N MET A 237 -15.96 -14.66 5.38
CA MET A 237 -16.20 -15.74 6.33
C MET A 237 -16.86 -16.94 5.66
N ASN A 238 -16.72 -18.11 6.26
CA ASN A 238 -17.44 -19.30 5.82
C ASN A 238 -18.90 -19.30 6.33
N ARG A 239 -19.69 -20.31 5.92
CA ARG A 239 -21.09 -20.47 6.34
C ARG A 239 -21.28 -20.61 7.86
N LYS A 240 -20.26 -21.11 8.57
CA LYS A 240 -20.26 -21.28 10.03
C LYS A 240 -19.74 -20.04 10.78
N GLY A 241 -19.44 -18.94 10.08
CA GLY A 241 -19.00 -17.67 10.64
C GLY A 241 -17.49 -17.55 10.91
N GLY A 242 -16.70 -18.58 10.61
CA GLY A 242 -15.24 -18.55 10.77
C GLY A 242 -14.60 -17.58 9.79
N ARG A 243 -13.66 -16.76 10.27
CA ARG A 243 -13.05 -15.65 9.51
C ARG A 243 -11.88 -16.13 8.67
N TYR A 244 -11.83 -15.67 7.42
CA TYR A 244 -10.71 -15.98 6.54
C TYR A 244 -9.51 -15.05 6.78
N THR A 245 -8.31 -15.59 6.58
CA THR A 245 -7.06 -14.84 6.47
C THR A 245 -6.75 -14.52 5.01
N SER A 246 -6.09 -13.38 4.79
CA SER A 246 -5.56 -12.97 3.49
C SER A 246 -4.07 -13.28 3.33
N TYR A 247 -3.42 -13.85 4.36
CA TYR A 247 -1.99 -14.16 4.36
C TYR A 247 -1.75 -15.64 4.62
N ALA A 248 -0.93 -16.25 3.77
CA ALA A 248 -0.53 -17.65 3.86
C ALA A 248 0.98 -17.78 3.99
N MET A 249 1.42 -18.72 4.82
CA MET A 249 2.82 -19.13 4.82
C MET A 249 3.05 -20.06 3.63
N LEU A 250 4.22 -19.96 3.00
CA LEU A 250 4.60 -20.92 1.96
C LEU A 250 5.27 -22.11 2.65
N ARG A 251 4.58 -23.25 2.69
CA ARG A 251 5.15 -24.50 3.20
C ARG A 251 5.50 -25.38 2.02
N ASN A 252 6.77 -25.78 1.94
CA ASN A 252 7.13 -26.92 1.12
C ASN A 252 6.94 -28.18 1.97
N SER A 253 5.97 -29.02 1.61
CA SER A 253 5.72 -30.31 2.24
C SER A 253 6.94 -31.24 2.21
N ASN A 254 7.86 -31.05 1.25
CA ASN A 254 9.11 -31.78 1.08
C ASN A 254 10.34 -31.13 1.77
N LEU A 255 10.20 -29.95 2.40
CA LEU A 255 11.27 -29.28 3.17
C LEU A 255 10.87 -29.13 4.65
N THR A 256 10.44 -30.22 5.29
CA THR A 256 10.34 -30.29 6.75
C THR A 256 11.71 -30.04 7.39
N GLU A 257 11.77 -29.44 8.59
CA GLU A 257 13.02 -29.14 9.33
C GLU A 257 13.99 -30.34 9.42
N ASP A 258 13.47 -31.57 9.29
CA ASP A 258 14.21 -32.83 9.33
C ASP A 258 14.79 -33.28 7.97
N ASN A 259 14.57 -32.53 6.87
CA ASN A 259 15.19 -32.84 5.58
C ASN A 259 16.65 -32.32 5.57
N PRO A 260 17.67 -33.19 5.51
CA PRO A 260 19.08 -32.78 5.51
C PRO A 260 19.51 -32.01 4.25
N LYS A 261 18.63 -31.84 3.26
CA LYS A 261 18.82 -30.97 2.08
C LYS A 261 18.30 -29.53 2.26
N LEU A 262 17.78 -29.19 3.44
CA LEU A 262 17.41 -27.81 3.76
C LEU A 262 18.66 -26.92 3.73
N VAL A 263 18.84 -26.22 2.61
CA VAL A 263 19.61 -24.98 2.60
C VAL A 263 18.96 -24.07 3.64
N LYS A 264 19.74 -23.55 4.60
CA LYS A 264 19.22 -22.58 5.56
C LYS A 264 18.46 -21.50 4.80
N PRO A 265 17.24 -21.15 5.22
CA PRO A 265 16.42 -20.20 4.49
C PRO A 265 17.23 -18.94 4.23
N HIS A 266 17.44 -18.62 2.95
CA HIS A 266 18.20 -17.43 2.56
C HIS A 266 17.39 -16.20 2.96
N ASN A 267 18.05 -15.10 3.34
CA ASN A 267 17.37 -13.85 3.73
C ASN A 267 16.38 -13.36 2.66
N ALA A 268 16.66 -13.66 1.40
CA ALA A 268 15.82 -13.33 0.25
C ALA A 268 14.70 -14.35 -0.06
N GLN A 269 14.47 -15.34 0.81
CA GLN A 269 13.37 -16.28 0.65
C GLN A 269 12.05 -15.67 1.11
N ILE A 270 10.97 -15.87 0.34
CA ILE A 270 9.61 -15.49 0.71
C ILE A 270 9.07 -16.48 1.74
N GLN A 271 8.58 -15.96 2.86
CA GLN A 271 8.02 -16.77 3.94
C GLN A 271 6.50 -16.62 4.05
N ILE A 272 5.97 -15.39 3.95
CA ILE A 272 4.51 -15.14 3.94
C ILE A 272 4.15 -14.38 2.68
N MET A 273 3.04 -14.76 2.06
CA MET A 273 2.52 -14.09 0.88
C MET A 273 1.05 -13.74 1.05
N GLU A 274 0.65 -12.58 0.51
CA GLU A 274 -0.75 -12.27 0.34
C GLU A 274 -1.39 -13.33 -0.58
N SER A 275 -2.52 -13.87 -0.14
CA SER A 275 -3.27 -14.94 -0.78
C SER A 275 -4.76 -14.65 -0.58
N CYS A 276 -5.17 -13.46 -1.03
CA CYS A 276 -6.53 -12.98 -0.94
C CYS A 276 -7.50 -13.99 -1.55
N GLY A 277 -8.59 -14.25 -0.85
CA GLY A 277 -9.56 -15.25 -1.25
C GLY A 277 -9.13 -16.69 -1.03
N ALA A 278 -7.99 -17.05 -0.42
CA ALA A 278 -7.60 -18.47 -0.24
C ALA A 278 -8.59 -19.33 0.59
N ASN A 279 -9.62 -18.74 1.22
CA ASN A 279 -10.59 -19.40 2.10
C ASN A 279 -9.93 -20.18 3.25
N LEU A 280 -8.78 -19.72 3.72
CA LEU A 280 -8.12 -20.29 4.88
C LEU A 280 -8.73 -19.65 6.11
N ILE A 281 -9.24 -20.45 7.04
CA ILE A 281 -9.65 -19.91 8.34
C ILE A 281 -8.38 -19.53 9.10
N TRP A 282 -8.36 -18.40 9.78
CA TRP A 282 -7.10 -17.94 10.39
C TRP A 282 -6.60 -18.85 11.53
N THR A 283 -7.47 -19.66 12.16
CA THR A 283 -7.08 -20.69 13.14
C THR A 283 -6.70 -22.03 12.50
N GLU A 284 -6.91 -22.18 11.19
CA GLU A 284 -6.62 -23.41 10.45
C GLU A 284 -5.09 -23.61 10.35
N PRO A 285 -4.58 -24.82 10.68
CA PRO A 285 -3.16 -25.14 10.57
C PRO A 285 -2.67 -25.27 9.13
N ARG A 286 -3.60 -25.56 8.21
CA ARG A 286 -3.30 -25.65 6.78
C ARG A 286 -2.81 -24.30 6.27
N ASP A 287 -1.72 -24.38 5.54
CA ASP A 287 -1.22 -23.33 4.68
C ASP A 287 -1.18 -23.86 3.24
N VAL A 288 -0.62 -23.09 2.32
CA VAL A 288 -0.60 -23.51 0.93
C VAL A 288 0.64 -24.37 0.66
N ASP A 289 0.39 -25.50 0.00
CA ASP A 289 1.41 -26.44 -0.45
C ASP A 289 1.99 -25.98 -1.79
N LEU A 290 3.32 -25.96 -1.88
CA LEU A 290 4.05 -25.62 -3.11
C LEU A 290 3.75 -26.57 -4.27
N ASP A 291 3.38 -27.82 -4.00
CA ASP A 291 3.03 -28.78 -5.05
C ASP A 291 1.76 -28.36 -5.81
N THR A 292 0.91 -27.55 -5.17
CA THR A 292 -0.32 -27.00 -5.74
C THR A 292 -0.19 -25.52 -6.14
N PHE A 293 1.02 -24.97 -6.07
CA PHE A 293 1.26 -23.56 -6.31
C PHE A 293 1.26 -23.20 -7.79
N HIS A 294 0.58 -22.09 -8.12
CA HIS A 294 0.62 -21.50 -9.45
C HIS A 294 1.81 -20.54 -9.56
N TRP A 295 2.80 -20.89 -10.39
CA TRP A 295 4.07 -20.15 -10.53
C TRP A 295 3.96 -18.82 -11.31
N SER A 296 2.76 -18.25 -11.42
CA SER A 296 2.54 -16.93 -12.04
C SER A 296 1.60 -16.08 -11.19
N LEU A 297 1.99 -14.81 -11.03
CA LEU A 297 1.25 -13.78 -10.29
C LEU A 297 0.25 -13.02 -11.17
N ALA A 298 0.24 -13.32 -12.47
CA ALA A 298 -0.76 -12.76 -13.37
C ALA A 298 -2.15 -13.29 -13.00
N PRO A 299 -3.19 -12.45 -13.04
CA PRO A 299 -4.54 -12.92 -12.80
C PRO A 299 -4.93 -13.94 -13.89
N GLU A 300 -5.25 -15.18 -13.49
CA GLU A 300 -6.06 -16.05 -14.34
C GLU A 300 -7.38 -15.31 -14.61
N SER A 301 -7.80 -15.26 -15.87
CA SER A 301 -8.95 -14.49 -16.35
C SER A 301 -10.15 -14.42 -15.38
N GLU A 302 -10.91 -13.30 -15.41
CA GLU A 302 -12.10 -13.06 -14.57
C GLU A 302 -13.11 -14.22 -14.48
N ALA A 303 -13.09 -15.16 -15.45
CA ALA A 303 -14.01 -16.30 -15.56
C ALA A 303 -13.82 -17.43 -14.52
N VAL A 304 -12.69 -17.52 -13.81
CA VAL A 304 -12.38 -18.66 -12.91
C VAL A 304 -13.00 -18.51 -11.50
N GLN A 305 -13.63 -17.37 -11.19
CA GLN A 305 -14.24 -17.10 -9.87
C GLN A 305 -15.45 -18.00 -9.47
N LYS A 306 -15.89 -18.94 -10.31
CA LYS A 306 -17.22 -19.59 -10.19
C LYS A 306 -17.30 -21.05 -9.70
N LYS A 307 -16.23 -21.76 -9.29
CA LYS A 307 -16.39 -23.13 -8.70
C LYS A 307 -15.53 -23.40 -7.45
N PRO A 308 -16.07 -24.14 -6.45
CA PRO A 308 -15.33 -24.45 -5.22
C PRO A 308 -14.57 -25.77 -5.39
N ARG A 309 -13.23 -25.76 -5.29
CA ARG A 309 -12.40 -26.82 -4.70
C ARG A 309 -10.89 -26.51 -4.86
N THR A 310 -10.22 -26.43 -3.72
CA THR A 310 -8.79 -26.74 -3.46
C THR A 310 -7.64 -26.01 -4.18
N SER A 311 -7.86 -25.05 -5.07
CA SER A 311 -6.78 -24.19 -5.58
C SER A 311 -7.24 -22.74 -5.66
N ARG A 312 -6.82 -21.90 -4.72
CA ARG A 312 -6.92 -20.45 -4.83
C ARG A 312 -5.52 -19.88 -4.67
N HIS A 313 -5.10 -19.18 -5.69
CA HIS A 313 -3.73 -18.84 -6.05
C HIS A 313 -3.03 -18.13 -4.90
N ILE A 314 -1.94 -18.72 -4.39
CA ILE A 314 -0.96 -17.96 -3.61
C ILE A 314 -0.53 -16.77 -4.46
N GLY A 315 -0.34 -15.62 -3.83
CA GLY A 315 0.00 -14.41 -4.55
C GLY A 315 -1.21 -13.68 -5.11
N ALA A 316 -2.42 -14.25 -5.01
CA ALA A 316 -3.64 -13.49 -5.28
C ALA A 316 -3.71 -12.27 -4.34
N SER A 317 -3.91 -11.09 -4.93
CA SER A 317 -4.00 -9.84 -4.21
C SER A 317 -5.27 -9.09 -4.57
N ALA A 318 -5.83 -8.37 -3.61
CA ALA A 318 -6.88 -7.40 -3.87
C ALA A 318 -6.31 -6.06 -4.39
N HIS A 319 -5.00 -5.96 -4.55
CA HIS A 319 -4.29 -4.79 -5.06
C HIS A 319 -4.01 -4.91 -6.56
N PRO A 320 -4.13 -3.81 -7.32
CA PRO A 320 -3.80 -3.82 -8.74
C PRO A 320 -2.28 -3.94 -8.94
N GLY A 321 -1.89 -4.74 -9.93
CA GLY A 321 -0.52 -4.80 -10.46
C GLY A 321 0.42 -5.78 -9.77
N GLY A 322 -0.02 -6.50 -8.73
CA GLY A 322 0.87 -7.40 -8.00
C GLY A 322 0.41 -7.69 -6.57
N THR A 323 1.32 -8.21 -5.76
CA THR A 323 1.01 -8.79 -4.44
C THR A 323 2.09 -8.50 -3.41
N GLN A 324 1.73 -8.46 -2.13
CA GLN A 324 2.70 -8.25 -1.07
C GLN A 324 3.30 -9.58 -0.60
N ALA A 325 4.63 -9.62 -0.48
CA ALA A 325 5.38 -10.77 0.03
C ALA A 325 6.33 -10.33 1.15
N ALA A 326 6.33 -11.09 2.25
CA ALA A 326 7.25 -10.94 3.37
C ALA A 326 8.36 -11.98 3.29
N PHE A 327 9.58 -11.52 3.49
CA PHE A 327 10.79 -12.30 3.39
C PHE A 327 11.28 -12.75 4.77
N VAL A 328 12.12 -13.78 4.79
CA VAL A 328 12.71 -14.34 6.03
C VAL A 328 13.49 -13.28 6.82
N ASP A 329 14.03 -12.27 6.15
CA ASP A 329 14.76 -11.15 6.78
C ASP A 329 13.88 -10.09 7.46
N GLY A 330 12.55 -10.22 7.39
CA GLY A 330 11.63 -9.21 7.93
C GLY A 330 11.20 -8.14 6.91
N SER A 331 11.84 -8.09 5.74
CA SER A 331 11.47 -7.14 4.69
C SER A 331 10.17 -7.55 4.01
N VAL A 332 9.43 -6.56 3.52
CA VAL A 332 8.20 -6.76 2.75
C VAL A 332 8.34 -6.02 1.43
N ARG A 333 8.07 -6.72 0.33
CA ARG A 333 8.17 -6.17 -1.03
C ARG A 333 6.89 -6.45 -1.79
N PHE A 334 6.56 -5.52 -2.69
CA PHE A 334 5.48 -5.69 -3.65
C PHE A 334 6.05 -6.39 -4.90
N LEU A 335 5.57 -7.59 -5.19
CA LEU A 335 5.94 -8.36 -6.37
C LEU A 335 4.96 -8.04 -7.49
N SER A 336 5.48 -7.60 -8.64
CA SER A 336 4.67 -7.30 -9.82
C SER A 336 3.99 -8.57 -10.34
N GLN A 337 2.81 -8.44 -10.93
CA GLN A 337 2.18 -9.51 -11.69
C GLN A 337 3.01 -9.95 -12.92
N GLU A 338 3.96 -9.11 -13.35
CA GLU A 338 4.93 -9.37 -14.43
C GLU A 338 6.23 -10.02 -13.92
N THR A 339 6.31 -10.37 -12.63
CA THR A 339 7.49 -11.05 -12.08
C THR A 339 7.71 -12.37 -12.82
N ASP A 340 8.93 -12.58 -13.29
CA ASP A 340 9.34 -13.81 -13.95
C ASP A 340 9.05 -15.04 -13.06
N PRO A 341 8.30 -16.04 -13.55
CA PRO A 341 8.05 -17.31 -12.85
C PRO A 341 9.30 -17.99 -12.30
N GLU A 342 10.43 -17.92 -13.01
CA GLU A 342 11.69 -18.52 -12.52
C GLU A 342 12.26 -17.76 -11.32
N LEU A 343 12.26 -16.42 -11.38
CA LEU A 343 12.61 -15.58 -10.24
C LEU A 343 11.68 -15.83 -9.05
N LEU A 344 10.37 -15.89 -9.29
CA LEU A 344 9.39 -16.19 -8.23
C LEU A 344 9.68 -17.56 -7.59
N ARG A 345 10.02 -18.57 -8.40
CA ARG A 345 10.40 -19.89 -7.92
C ARG A 345 11.67 -19.86 -7.08
N ALA A 346 12.71 -19.15 -7.54
CA ALA A 346 13.95 -18.97 -6.79
C ALA A 346 13.70 -18.29 -5.42
N LEU A 347 12.87 -17.24 -5.40
CA LEU A 347 12.52 -16.53 -4.16
C LEU A 347 11.68 -17.38 -3.20
N ILE A 348 10.86 -18.30 -3.68
CA ILE A 348 10.04 -19.16 -2.81
C ILE A 348 10.82 -20.37 -2.31
N LEU A 349 11.59 -21.03 -3.18
CA LEU A 349 12.36 -22.23 -2.83
C LEU A 349 13.67 -21.90 -2.11
N GLY A 350 14.16 -20.66 -2.21
CA GLY A 350 15.50 -20.30 -1.72
C GLY A 350 16.62 -20.91 -2.58
N GLU A 351 16.29 -21.42 -3.76
CA GLU A 351 17.24 -21.90 -4.75
C GLU A 351 17.77 -20.69 -5.52
N VAL A 352 19.03 -20.32 -5.30
CA VAL A 352 19.70 -19.39 -6.22
C VAL A 352 19.80 -20.11 -7.56
N SER A 353 19.08 -19.62 -8.57
CA SER A 353 19.27 -20.04 -9.96
C SER A 353 20.77 -19.97 -10.27
N GLN A 354 21.38 -21.12 -10.54
CA GLN A 354 22.76 -21.16 -11.03
C GLN A 354 22.92 -20.43 -12.38
N GLY A 355 21.82 -20.09 -13.07
CA GLY A 355 21.84 -19.37 -14.35
C GLY A 355 21.84 -17.84 -14.26
N ALA A 356 21.69 -17.24 -13.06
CA ALA A 356 21.68 -15.78 -12.89
C ALA A 356 23.04 -15.19 -12.47
N LEU A 357 24.08 -16.03 -12.35
CA LEU A 357 25.46 -15.63 -12.03
C LEU A 357 26.42 -15.73 -13.22
N ASP A 358 25.91 -16.15 -14.39
CA ASP A 358 26.72 -16.44 -15.59
C ASP A 358 26.46 -15.47 -16.77
N ASP A 359 26.02 -14.23 -16.50
CA ASP A 359 26.07 -13.16 -17.52
C ASP A 359 27.22 -12.18 -17.15
N PRO A 360 28.31 -12.13 -17.94
CA PRO A 360 29.57 -11.46 -17.60
C PRO A 360 29.54 -9.93 -17.53
#